data_AF-A0A2Z2KDG6-F1
#
_entry.id   AF-A0A2Z2KDG6-F1
#
_cell.length_a   1.000
_cell.length_b   1.000
_cell.length_c   1.000
_cell.angle_alpha   90.00
_cell.angle_beta   90.00
_cell.angle_gamma   90.00
#
_symmetry.space_group_name_H-M   'P 1'
#
loop_
_entity.id
_entity.type
_entity.pdbx_description
1 polymer ?
#
loop_
_entity_poly.entity_id
_entity_poly.type
_entity_poly.pdbx_seq_one_letter_code
_entity_poly.pdbx_strand_id
1 'polypeptide(L)'
;MKFLTLLVTIYLTMSQVQPLTEAELTAYIKSGRIEVVDYRMLDETSAILLEIDGEQASAYKVFKQSDNSIVQESVSYSWGQKDDGISVKSNNGYLCVAVHEQALPQKIESVNVHYSDEEGNRKKDTYELNGKRGLLIELLPEYEGGGAVSVYGSDGFVGDYVFYN
;
A
#
# COMPACT_ATOMS: atom_id res chain seq x y z
N MET A 1 -66.28 4.70 -13.73
CA MET A 1 -64.85 4.89 -14.12
C MET A 1 -64.05 5.13 -12.86
N LYS A 2 -63.24 4.15 -12.42
CA LYS A 2 -62.31 4.28 -11.28
C LYS A 2 -60.90 4.15 -11.86
N PHE A 3 -60.17 5.26 -11.93
CA PHE A 3 -58.74 5.26 -12.24
C PHE A 3 -58.00 4.83 -10.97
N LEU A 4 -57.59 3.56 -10.93
CA LEU A 4 -56.69 3.04 -9.92
C LEU A 4 -55.27 3.35 -10.40
N THR A 5 -54.74 4.49 -9.97
CA THR A 5 -53.34 4.86 -10.19
C THR A 5 -52.48 3.93 -9.34
N LEU A 6 -51.95 2.88 -9.98
CA LEU A 6 -50.95 2.00 -9.40
C LEU A 6 -49.66 2.79 -9.26
N LEU A 7 -49.43 3.34 -8.06
CA LEU A 7 -48.16 3.90 -7.63
C LEU A 7 -47.18 2.72 -7.51
N VAL A 8 -46.50 2.39 -8.61
CA VAL A 8 -45.28 1.59 -8.57
C VAL A 8 -44.22 2.49 -7.95
N THR A 9 -44.15 2.49 -6.62
CA THR A 9 -43.00 2.99 -5.88
C THR A 9 -41.86 2.05 -6.21
N ILE A 10 -41.14 2.34 -7.30
CA ILE A 10 -39.81 1.80 -7.54
C ILE A 10 -38.99 2.30 -6.34
N TYR A 11 -38.86 1.45 -5.32
CA TYR A 11 -37.76 1.56 -4.38
C TYR A 11 -36.50 1.36 -5.22
N LEU A 12 -35.95 2.45 -5.73
CA LEU A 12 -34.53 2.55 -6.01
C LEU A 12 -33.88 2.34 -4.64
N THR A 13 -33.64 1.08 -4.28
CA THR A 13 -32.59 0.76 -3.33
C THR A 13 -31.33 1.26 -4.00
N MET A 14 -30.92 2.49 -3.72
CA MET A 14 -29.51 2.85 -3.87
C MET A 14 -28.79 1.80 -3.06
N SER A 15 -28.17 0.82 -3.74
CA SER A 15 -27.32 -0.17 -3.09
C SER A 15 -26.15 0.65 -2.53
N GLN A 16 -26.27 1.05 -1.26
CA GLN A 16 -25.19 1.73 -0.58
C GLN A 16 -24.07 0.70 -0.46
N VAL A 17 -22.94 1.01 -1.08
CA VAL A 17 -21.72 0.20 -0.95
C VAL A 17 -21.44 0.09 0.54
N GLN A 18 -21.40 -1.14 1.06
CA GLN A 18 -21.06 -1.36 2.45
C GLN A 18 -19.58 -1.04 2.66
N PRO A 19 -19.18 -0.52 3.83
CA PRO A 19 -17.77 -0.29 4.12
C PRO A 19 -16.93 -1.56 3.94
N LEU A 20 -15.73 -1.42 3.42
CA LEU A 20 -14.71 -2.46 3.34
C LEU A 20 -14.17 -2.70 4.74
N THR A 21 -14.30 -3.94 5.22
CA THR A 21 -13.78 -4.33 6.53
C THR A 21 -12.42 -5.00 6.42
N GLU A 22 -11.62 -4.88 7.49
CA GLU A 22 -10.34 -5.59 7.66
C GLU A 22 -10.46 -7.11 7.46
N ALA A 23 -11.57 -7.69 7.93
CA ALA A 23 -11.83 -9.12 7.79
C ALA A 23 -12.08 -9.53 6.33
N GLU A 24 -12.82 -8.72 5.57
CA GLU A 24 -13.06 -8.95 4.15
C GLU A 24 -11.78 -8.77 3.33
N LEU A 25 -11.01 -7.73 3.62
CA LEU A 25 -9.71 -7.50 2.97
C LEU A 25 -8.75 -8.66 3.23
N THR A 26 -8.67 -9.12 4.47
CA THR A 26 -7.86 -10.29 4.84
C THR A 26 -8.34 -11.56 4.12
N ALA A 27 -9.65 -11.76 4.00
CA ALA A 27 -10.21 -12.91 3.28
C ALA A 27 -9.90 -12.85 1.77
N TYR A 28 -10.01 -11.66 1.17
CA TYR A 28 -9.64 -11.39 -0.21
C TYR A 28 -8.17 -11.77 -0.47
N ILE A 29 -7.24 -11.24 0.34
CA ILE A 29 -5.79 -11.52 0.25
C ILE A 29 -5.51 -13.02 0.33
N LYS A 30 -6.10 -13.71 1.31
CA LYS A 30 -5.92 -15.16 1.51
C LYS A 30 -6.47 -15.98 0.33
N SER A 31 -7.63 -15.61 -0.19
CA SER A 31 -8.30 -16.36 -1.27
C SER A 31 -7.57 -16.25 -2.60
N GLY A 32 -6.98 -15.07 -2.89
CA GLY A 32 -6.24 -14.82 -4.12
C GLY A 32 -4.84 -15.45 -4.17
N ARG A 33 -4.34 -16.01 -3.05
CA ARG A 33 -2.94 -16.45 -2.88
C ARG A 33 -1.94 -15.34 -3.19
N ILE A 34 -2.30 -14.11 -2.80
CA ILE A 34 -1.52 -12.90 -3.03
C ILE A 34 -0.53 -12.76 -1.86
N GLU A 35 0.75 -12.55 -2.15
CA GLU A 35 1.79 -12.33 -1.13
C GLU A 35 1.82 -10.86 -0.69
N VAL A 36 0.72 -10.40 -0.08
CA VAL A 36 0.65 -9.04 0.49
C VAL A 36 1.51 -8.95 1.74
N VAL A 37 2.46 -8.02 1.73
CA VAL A 37 3.42 -7.81 2.83
C VAL A 37 3.06 -6.63 3.73
N ASP A 38 2.27 -5.67 3.23
CA ASP A 38 1.61 -4.62 4.02
C ASP A 38 0.37 -4.10 3.29
N TYR A 39 -0.57 -3.50 4.02
CA TYR A 39 -1.73 -2.83 3.44
C TYR A 39 -2.17 -1.65 4.31
N ARG A 40 -2.93 -0.72 3.73
CA ARG A 40 -3.57 0.39 4.43
C ARG A 40 -4.97 0.64 3.89
N MET A 41 -5.93 0.85 4.81
CA MET A 41 -7.24 1.39 4.46
C MET A 41 -7.06 2.86 4.04
N LEU A 42 -7.61 3.25 2.90
CA LEU A 42 -7.53 4.62 2.39
C LEU A 42 -8.79 5.42 2.75
N ASP A 43 -9.95 4.77 2.64
CA ASP A 43 -11.26 5.31 2.99
C ASP A 43 -12.19 4.16 3.41
N GLU A 44 -13.49 4.44 3.57
CA GLU A 44 -14.48 3.45 3.98
C GLU A 44 -14.66 2.30 2.99
N THR A 45 -14.22 2.45 1.74
CA THR A 45 -14.48 1.51 0.63
C THR A 45 -13.23 1.03 -0.08
N SER A 46 -12.06 1.56 0.23
CA SER A 46 -10.83 1.27 -0.49
C SER A 46 -9.61 1.06 0.39
N ALA A 47 -8.66 0.29 -0.13
CA ALA A 47 -7.39 -0.01 0.52
C ALA A 47 -6.27 -0.07 -0.53
N ILE A 48 -5.03 0.20 -0.11
CA ILE A 48 -3.81 -0.04 -0.88
C ILE A 48 -3.10 -1.27 -0.33
N LEU A 49 -2.62 -2.12 -1.23
CA LEU A 49 -1.88 -3.34 -0.93
C LEU A 49 -0.47 -3.21 -1.50
N LEU A 50 0.52 -3.69 -0.75
CA LEU A 50 1.88 -3.92 -1.20
C LEU A 50 2.11 -5.43 -1.30
N GLU A 51 2.37 -5.91 -2.51
CA GLU A 51 2.60 -7.32 -2.81
C GLU A 51 4.07 -7.53 -3.23
N ILE A 52 4.63 -8.70 -2.87
CA ILE A 52 5.90 -9.19 -3.38
C ILE A 52 5.67 -10.55 -4.06
N ASP A 53 5.97 -10.66 -5.35
CA ASP A 53 5.97 -11.91 -6.10
C ASP A 53 7.38 -12.17 -6.65
N GLY A 54 8.14 -13.00 -5.92
CA GLY A 54 9.55 -13.27 -6.19
C GLY A 54 10.40 -11.99 -6.22
N GLU A 55 10.98 -11.70 -7.39
CA GLU A 55 11.82 -10.53 -7.61
C GLU A 55 11.03 -9.25 -7.93
N GLN A 56 9.70 -9.34 -8.04
CA GLN A 56 8.83 -8.20 -8.33
C GLN A 56 8.09 -7.75 -7.07
N ALA A 57 7.94 -6.44 -6.93
CA ALA A 57 7.02 -5.84 -5.99
C ALA A 57 5.97 -5.06 -6.77
N SER A 58 4.75 -5.01 -6.24
CA SER A 58 3.69 -4.20 -6.81
C SER A 58 2.89 -3.50 -5.72
N ALA A 59 2.36 -2.33 -6.05
CA ALA A 59 1.40 -1.65 -5.20
C ALA A 59 0.17 -1.22 -6.02
N TYR A 60 -1.00 -1.53 -5.50
CA TYR A 60 -2.27 -1.30 -6.18
C TYR A 60 -3.39 -1.08 -5.17
N LYS A 61 -4.44 -0.38 -5.61
CA LYS A 61 -5.65 -0.17 -4.82
C LYS A 61 -6.63 -1.29 -5.06
N VAL A 62 -7.44 -1.56 -4.05
CA VAL A 62 -8.65 -2.39 -4.16
C VAL A 62 -9.84 -1.59 -3.67
N PHE A 63 -11.01 -1.87 -4.22
CA PHE A 63 -12.26 -1.19 -3.92
C PHE A 63 -13.38 -2.21 -3.68
N LYS A 64 -14.21 -1.92 -2.68
CA LYS A 64 -15.47 -2.64 -2.47
C LYS A 64 -16.55 -2.07 -3.39
N GLN A 65 -17.24 -2.94 -4.12
CA GLN A 65 -18.32 -2.58 -5.02
C GLN A 65 -19.69 -2.73 -4.35
N SER A 66 -20.74 -2.24 -5.03
CA SER A 66 -22.13 -2.29 -4.54
C SER A 66 -22.70 -3.70 -4.44
N ASP A 67 -22.06 -4.69 -5.06
CA ASP A 67 -22.40 -6.12 -4.92
C ASP A 67 -21.58 -6.81 -3.82
N ASN A 68 -20.85 -6.04 -3.01
CA ASN A 68 -19.91 -6.46 -1.97
C ASN A 68 -18.67 -7.23 -2.49
N SER A 69 -18.44 -7.28 -3.80
CA SER A 69 -17.17 -7.78 -4.33
C SER A 69 -16.03 -6.79 -4.07
N ILE A 70 -14.81 -7.32 -3.93
CA ILE A 70 -13.58 -6.53 -3.86
C ILE A 70 -12.87 -6.69 -5.20
N VAL A 71 -12.60 -5.57 -5.85
CA VAL A 71 -11.89 -5.53 -7.14
C VAL A 71 -10.61 -4.74 -7.01
N GLN A 72 -9.58 -5.20 -7.71
CA GLN A 72 -8.34 -4.46 -7.87
C GLN A 72 -8.51 -3.36 -8.92
N GLU A 73 -7.89 -2.21 -8.69
CA GLU A 73 -7.76 -1.15 -9.68
C GLU A 73 -6.99 -1.64 -10.90
N SER A 74 -7.50 -1.36 -12.10
CA SER A 74 -6.90 -1.85 -13.35
C SER A 74 -5.44 -1.37 -13.55
N VAL A 75 -5.06 -0.27 -12.92
CA VAL A 75 -3.68 0.24 -12.95
C VAL A 75 -2.94 -0.30 -11.75
N SER A 76 -2.01 -1.22 -11.99
CA SER A 76 -0.97 -1.60 -11.04
C SER A 76 0.37 -1.04 -11.49
N TYR A 77 1.20 -0.69 -10.51
CA TYR A 77 2.58 -0.33 -10.77
C TYR A 77 3.46 -1.43 -10.16
N SER A 78 4.28 -2.07 -11.00
CA SER A 78 5.24 -3.09 -10.58
C SER A 78 6.67 -2.62 -10.81
N TRP A 79 7.58 -3.09 -9.96
CA TRP A 79 9.00 -2.81 -10.07
C TRP A 79 9.83 -3.99 -9.56
N GLY A 80 11.02 -4.16 -10.13
CA GLY A 80 11.95 -5.21 -9.73
C GLY A 80 12.77 -4.84 -8.49
N GLN A 81 13.23 -5.87 -7.80
CA GLN A 81 14.26 -5.76 -6.77
C GLN A 81 15.56 -5.16 -7.34
N LYS A 82 16.38 -4.56 -6.47
CA LYS A 82 17.78 -4.24 -6.79
C LYS A 82 18.70 -5.39 -6.40
N ASP A 83 19.99 -5.26 -6.71
CA ASP A 83 21.02 -6.27 -6.47
C ASP A 83 21.14 -6.73 -5.01
N ASP A 84 20.69 -5.92 -4.06
CA ASP A 84 20.68 -6.20 -2.62
C ASP A 84 19.39 -6.88 -2.13
N GLY A 85 18.42 -7.13 -3.02
CA GLY A 85 17.13 -7.73 -2.69
C GLY A 85 16.13 -6.75 -2.07
N ILE A 86 16.36 -5.44 -2.16
CA ILE A 86 15.46 -4.42 -1.62
C ILE A 86 15.02 -3.49 -2.74
N SER A 87 13.77 -3.04 -2.66
CA SER A 87 13.27 -2.02 -3.57
C SER A 87 12.43 -0.98 -2.84
N VAL A 88 12.53 0.25 -3.31
CA VAL A 88 11.82 1.41 -2.75
C VAL A 88 11.21 2.19 -3.89
N LYS A 89 9.92 2.49 -3.80
CA LYS A 89 9.18 3.21 -4.84
C LYS A 89 8.05 4.06 -4.29
N SER A 90 7.94 5.30 -4.75
CA SER A 90 6.75 6.14 -4.55
C SER A 90 5.61 5.68 -5.46
N ASN A 91 4.43 5.39 -4.90
CA ASN A 91 3.23 5.06 -5.64
C ASN A 91 1.97 5.41 -4.82
N ASN A 92 0.95 5.99 -5.47
CA ASN A 92 -0.37 6.25 -4.86
C ASN A 92 -0.34 7.02 -3.53
N GLY A 93 0.62 7.94 -3.34
CA GLY A 93 0.78 8.69 -2.08
C GLY A 93 1.50 7.91 -0.98
N TYR A 94 2.15 6.78 -1.33
CA TYR A 94 2.94 5.98 -0.40
C TYR A 94 4.34 5.73 -0.92
N LEU A 95 5.30 5.72 0.00
CA LEU A 95 6.61 5.17 -0.19
C LEU A 95 6.55 3.67 0.16
N CYS A 96 6.64 2.85 -0.88
CA CYS A 96 6.57 1.40 -0.80
C CYS A 96 7.98 0.87 -0.62
N VAL A 97 8.26 0.23 0.51
CA VAL A 97 9.52 -0.47 0.78
C VAL A 97 9.25 -1.97 0.74
N ALA A 98 9.93 -2.69 -0.14
CA ALA A 98 9.79 -4.13 -0.30
C ALA A 98 11.13 -4.85 -0.03
N VAL A 99 11.07 -5.88 0.82
CA VAL A 99 12.19 -6.76 1.17
C VAL A 99 11.97 -8.12 0.52
N HIS A 100 12.67 -8.34 -0.59
CA HIS A 100 12.57 -9.55 -1.39
C HIS A 100 13.34 -10.71 -0.74
N GLU A 101 13.16 -11.92 -1.28
CA GLU A 101 13.75 -13.14 -0.71
C GLU A 101 15.26 -13.05 -0.50
N GLN A 102 15.98 -12.43 -1.43
CA GLN A 102 17.42 -12.25 -1.36
C GLN A 102 17.88 -11.42 -0.15
N ALA A 103 17.05 -10.49 0.35
CA ALA A 103 17.36 -9.65 1.50
C ALA A 103 16.92 -10.25 2.85
N LEU A 104 16.16 -11.35 2.86
CA LEU A 104 15.69 -11.97 4.10
C LEU A 104 16.80 -12.38 5.09
N PRO A 105 17.97 -12.90 4.65
CA PRO A 105 19.06 -13.22 5.57
C PRO A 105 19.59 -12.01 6.34
N GLN A 106 19.43 -10.79 5.79
CA GLN A 106 19.87 -9.54 6.41
C GLN A 106 18.97 -9.11 7.57
N LYS A 107 17.80 -9.75 7.75
CA LYS A 107 16.82 -9.49 8.82
C LYS A 107 16.56 -8.00 8.96
N ILE A 108 15.94 -7.40 7.94
CA ILE A 108 15.64 -5.96 7.94
C ILE A 108 14.71 -5.63 9.11
N GLU A 109 15.13 -4.68 9.95
CA GLU A 109 14.44 -4.30 11.18
C GLU A 109 13.74 -2.94 11.01
N SER A 110 14.44 -1.97 10.41
CA SER A 110 13.92 -0.61 10.28
C SER A 110 14.39 0.09 9.00
N VAL A 111 13.67 1.16 8.67
CA VAL A 111 14.06 2.11 7.63
C VAL A 111 14.00 3.53 8.17
N ASN A 112 14.92 4.37 7.70
CA ASN A 112 14.89 5.81 7.93
C ASN A 112 14.56 6.54 6.64
N VAL A 113 13.51 7.35 6.65
CA VAL A 113 13.18 8.26 5.56
C VAL A 113 13.88 9.59 5.84
N HIS A 114 14.84 9.93 5.00
CA HIS A 114 15.59 11.17 5.05
C HIS A 114 15.03 12.18 4.05
N TYR A 115 14.74 13.40 4.52
CA TYR A 115 14.17 14.47 3.73
C TYR A 115 14.71 15.84 4.17
N SER A 116 14.42 16.88 3.39
CA SER A 116 14.72 18.27 3.74
C SER A 116 13.42 19.01 4.03
N ASP A 117 13.35 19.70 5.17
CA ASP A 117 12.23 20.58 5.47
C ASP A 117 12.25 21.87 4.62
N GLU A 118 11.23 22.72 4.76
CA GLU A 118 11.08 23.98 4.02
C GLU A 118 12.24 24.96 4.25
N GLU A 119 12.94 24.85 5.39
CA GLU A 119 14.12 25.66 5.73
C GLU A 119 15.43 25.06 5.19
N GLY A 120 15.36 23.89 4.54
CA GLY A 120 16.49 23.15 4.00
C GLY A 120 17.23 22.30 5.05
N ASN A 121 16.71 22.19 6.27
CA ASN A 121 17.31 21.34 7.29
C ASN A 121 17.04 19.87 6.98
N ARG A 122 18.05 19.03 7.16
CA ARG A 122 17.88 17.57 7.02
C ARG A 122 17.11 17.02 8.21
N LYS A 123 16.04 16.29 7.93
CA LYS A 123 15.22 15.57 8.89
C LYS A 123 15.28 14.07 8.60
N LYS A 124 14.79 13.29 9.56
CA LYS A 124 14.61 11.85 9.41
C LYS A 124 13.45 11.36 10.24
N ASP A 125 12.70 10.42 9.66
CA ASP A 125 11.69 9.64 10.36
C ASP A 125 12.06 8.16 10.29
N THR A 126 11.81 7.43 11.37
CA THR A 126 12.16 6.01 11.50
C THR A 126 10.90 5.15 11.52
N TYR A 127 10.92 4.07 10.74
CA TYR A 127 9.82 3.12 10.62
C TYR A 127 10.32 1.70 10.85
N GLU A 128 9.68 0.98 11.76
CA GLU A 128 10.00 -0.40 12.10
C GLU A 128 9.21 -1.38 11.23
N LEU A 129 9.88 -2.39 10.66
CA LEU A 129 9.23 -3.45 9.87
C LEU A 129 8.43 -4.40 10.75
N ASN A 130 8.79 -4.56 12.03
CA ASN A 130 8.12 -5.46 12.97
C ASN A 130 7.98 -6.90 12.44
N GLY A 131 9.00 -7.39 11.72
CA GLY A 131 9.01 -8.73 11.11
C GLY A 131 8.23 -8.86 9.80
N LYS A 132 7.63 -7.77 9.28
CA LYS A 132 7.04 -7.76 7.93
C LYS A 132 8.12 -7.77 6.85
N ARG A 133 7.74 -8.18 5.64
CA ARG A 133 8.59 -8.15 4.43
C ARG A 133 8.44 -6.87 3.60
N GLY A 134 7.73 -5.87 4.12
CA GLY A 134 7.58 -4.58 3.47
C GLY A 134 6.80 -3.60 4.32
N LEU A 135 6.79 -2.34 3.88
CA LEU A 135 6.11 -1.23 4.53
C LEU A 135 5.47 -0.31 3.50
N LEU A 136 4.24 0.12 3.81
CA LEU A 136 3.60 1.28 3.20
C LEU A 136 3.75 2.46 4.15
N ILE A 137 4.59 3.42 3.77
CA ILE A 137 4.82 4.67 4.49
C ILE A 137 4.07 5.77 3.75
N GLU A 138 3.18 6.47 4.43
CA GLU A 138 2.44 7.59 3.81
C GLU A 138 3.42 8.70 3.41
N LEU A 139 3.31 9.18 2.17
CA LEU A 139 4.10 10.31 1.71
C LEU A 139 3.48 11.60 2.24
N LEU A 140 4.02 12.07 3.37
CA LEU A 140 3.63 13.34 3.96
C LEU A 140 4.06 14.51 3.07
N PRO A 141 3.41 15.69 3.17
CA PRO A 141 3.80 16.88 2.41
C PRO A 141 5.28 17.26 2.55
N GLU A 142 5.86 16.99 3.72
CA GLU A 142 7.26 17.22 4.03
C GLU A 142 8.22 16.41 3.12
N TYR A 143 7.73 15.36 2.44
CA TYR A 143 8.51 14.50 1.56
C TYR A 143 8.34 14.87 0.07
N GLU A 144 7.56 15.91 -0.28
CA GLU A 144 7.25 16.25 -1.68
C GLU A 144 8.49 16.52 -2.54
N GLY A 145 9.58 17.01 -1.95
CA GLY A 145 10.86 17.21 -2.64
C GLY A 145 11.64 15.92 -2.95
N GLY A 146 11.14 14.76 -2.53
CA GLY A 146 11.87 13.50 -2.53
C GLY A 146 12.86 13.38 -1.38
N GLY A 147 13.66 12.33 -1.42
CA GLY A 147 14.58 12.01 -0.33
C GLY A 147 15.32 10.70 -0.52
N ALA A 148 15.79 10.13 0.58
CA ALA A 148 16.43 8.82 0.60
C ALA A 148 15.86 7.94 1.70
N VAL A 149 15.75 6.65 1.43
CA VAL A 149 15.44 5.63 2.43
C VAL A 149 16.73 4.89 2.77
N SER A 150 17.18 5.02 4.01
CA SER A 150 18.27 4.20 4.54
C SER A 150 17.69 2.96 5.21
N VAL A 151 18.18 1.78 4.85
CA VAL A 151 17.64 0.51 5.35
C VAL A 151 18.64 -0.15 6.30
N TYR A 152 18.12 -0.69 7.40
CA TYR A 152 18.90 -1.30 8.47
C TYR A 152 18.38 -2.70 8.80
N GLY A 153 19.28 -3.67 8.78
CA GLY A 153 19.05 -5.03 9.27
C GLY A 153 19.71 -5.27 10.62
N SER A 154 19.61 -6.51 11.12
CA SER A 154 20.16 -6.88 12.43
C SER A 154 21.68 -6.68 12.53
N ASP A 155 22.38 -6.71 11.39
CA ASP A 155 23.84 -6.54 11.31
C ASP A 155 24.26 -5.08 11.00
N GLY A 156 23.29 -4.16 10.92
CA GLY A 156 23.51 -2.74 10.70
C GLY A 156 23.00 -2.23 9.35
N PHE A 157 23.68 -1.22 8.81
CA PHE A 157 23.30 -0.56 7.56
C PHE A 157 23.38 -1.50 6.36
N VAL A 158 22.33 -1.49 5.54
CA VAL A 158 22.19 -2.34 4.35
C VAL A 158 22.36 -1.53 3.06
N GLY A 159 21.65 -0.42 2.93
CA GLY A 159 21.66 0.35 1.68
C GLY A 159 20.81 1.62 1.74
N ASP A 160 21.02 2.48 0.73
CA ASP A 160 20.28 3.72 0.54
C ASP A 160 19.52 3.71 -0.79
N TYR A 161 18.27 4.17 -0.75
CA TYR A 161 17.38 4.20 -1.91
C TYR A 161 16.77 5.59 -2.07
N VAL A 162 17.18 6.30 -3.12
CA VAL A 162 16.60 7.61 -3.44
C VAL A 162 15.17 7.42 -3.98
N PHE A 163 14.26 8.26 -3.52
CA PHE A 163 12.92 8.36 -4.05
C PHE A 163 12.62 9.79 -4.47
N TYR A 164 11.74 9.90 -5.45
CA TYR A 164 11.19 11.16 -5.96
C TYR A 164 9.67 11.04 -5.92
N ASN A 165 9.01 12.17 -5.68
CA ASN A 165 7.56 12.26 -5.77
C ASN A 165 7.14 12.77 -7.15
#